data_AF-A0A7R9VQM7-F1
#
_entry.id   AF-A0A7R9VQM7-F1
#
_cell.length_a   1.000
_cell.length_b   1.000
_cell.length_c   1.000
_cell.angle_alpha   90.00
_cell.angle_beta   90.00
_cell.angle_gamma   90.00
#
_symmetry.space_group_name_H-M   'P 1'
#
loop_
_entity.id
_entity.type
_entity.pdbx_description
1 polymer ?
#
loop_
_entity_poly.entity_id
_entity_poly.type
_entity_poly.pdbx_seq_one_letter_code
_entity_poly.pdbx_strand_id
1 'polypeptide(L)'
;TFNSSVFLEKATAKTGFTFSTPYLYDGLSFGGIPPYPRCLDVPSTLGSCADLSVCVLANTTWLDTTRGLIPGSHIFVHDSTNEKYKMLANGTCNVIAGERNSISAAIVERNGYDGPYEVGSKTHSKEPLAVVTQEGDQLFPDIIEWVLQALLIAEKLNITQSTALEFFATPVFGEEFDDMFRNVIAAVGNYGEIYERHLQGIIPRERINEVNMGDSGLIYSHPFGDLTSNGPGPKEGGTLDTIRKREGLLCGIQPELVESRGNDTDYGRPLDFDFCHAVAASATQRIDSVIPVYFHDAYDGFAALSNGNIDVLSGASVDMLKHVSDPLLDVTFSVSQPYFYGSVGSSAKTRALATRQDDPQFSSFVYWVVASTFYAEERGIFQNTSNDMPQVQLF
;
A
#
# COMPACT_ATOMS: atom_id res chain seq x y z
N THR A 1 12.20 -5.51 16.40
CA THR A 1 11.24 -5.97 15.39
C THR A 1 10.18 -4.90 15.29
N PHE A 2 10.30 -4.04 14.28
CA PHE A 2 9.31 -3.02 13.94
C PHE A 2 8.20 -3.76 13.17
N ASN A 3 7.18 -4.23 13.89
CA ASN A 3 5.93 -4.66 13.26
C ASN A 3 4.92 -3.57 13.54
N SER A 4 4.84 -2.62 12.63
CA SER A 4 3.70 -1.72 12.52
C SER A 4 3.41 -1.55 11.04
N SER A 5 2.13 -1.53 10.70
CA SER A 5 1.68 -1.31 9.34
C SER A 5 2.25 0.00 8.79
N VAL A 6 2.54 -0.01 7.49
CA VAL A 6 3.11 1.10 6.69
C VAL A 6 2.57 2.49 7.05
N PHE A 7 1.30 2.57 7.43
CA PHE A 7 0.56 3.82 7.61
C PHE A 7 0.55 4.33 9.05
N LEU A 8 0.69 3.44 10.03
CA LEU A 8 0.83 3.82 11.44
C LEU A 8 2.16 4.54 11.68
N GLU A 9 3.25 4.05 11.08
CA GLU A 9 4.58 4.65 11.25
C GLU A 9 4.75 5.95 10.46
N LYS A 10 4.18 6.08 9.25
CA LYS A 10 4.27 7.34 8.48
C LYS A 10 3.61 8.51 9.20
N ALA A 11 2.56 8.25 9.98
CA ALA A 11 1.87 9.28 10.76
C ALA A 11 2.57 9.62 12.11
N THR A 12 3.30 8.67 12.71
CA THR A 12 3.96 8.87 14.01
C THR A 12 5.43 9.26 13.93
N ALA A 13 6.10 8.97 12.82
CA ALA A 13 7.48 9.38 12.60
C ALA A 13 7.55 10.88 12.28
N LYS A 14 8.13 11.66 13.20
CA LYS A 14 8.44 13.09 12.99
C LYS A 14 9.54 13.34 11.93
N THR A 15 10.02 12.27 11.30
CA THR A 15 10.95 12.24 10.17
C THR A 15 10.27 11.52 9.02
N GLY A 16 10.44 12.04 7.81
CA GLY A 16 9.88 11.43 6.63
C GLY A 16 10.42 10.02 6.37
N PHE A 17 9.53 9.08 6.07
CA PHE A 17 9.87 7.73 5.63
C PHE A 17 9.16 7.45 4.31
N THR A 18 9.89 6.83 3.39
CA THR A 18 9.36 6.27 2.15
C THR A 18 9.10 4.78 2.36
N PHE A 19 7.97 4.29 1.83
CA PHE A 19 7.59 2.90 1.91
C PHE A 19 7.49 2.34 0.50
N SER A 20 7.98 1.13 0.29
CA SER A 20 7.81 0.40 -0.96
C SER A 20 6.35 -0.01 -1.17
N THR A 21 6.04 -0.57 -2.33
CA THR A 21 4.86 -1.40 -2.51
C THR A 21 4.88 -2.52 -1.45
N PRO A 22 3.74 -2.82 -0.80
CA PRO A 22 3.68 -3.91 0.16
C PRO A 22 4.06 -5.24 -0.50
N TYR A 23 4.99 -5.96 0.13
CA TYR A 23 5.45 -7.27 -0.32
C TYR A 23 4.74 -8.41 0.40
N LEU A 24 3.97 -8.15 1.45
CA LEU A 24 3.20 -9.15 2.18
C LEU A 24 1.97 -8.48 2.79
N TYR A 25 0.80 -9.09 2.58
CA TYR A 25 -0.46 -8.68 3.20
C TYR A 25 -0.79 -9.67 4.31
N ASP A 26 -0.70 -9.21 5.55
CA ASP A 26 -1.14 -9.94 6.75
C ASP A 26 -2.25 -9.12 7.44
N GLY A 27 -2.61 -9.53 8.65
CA GLY A 27 -3.47 -8.77 9.52
C GLY A 27 -3.66 -9.44 10.87
N LEU A 28 -4.46 -8.79 11.69
CA LEU A 28 -4.85 -9.27 13.00
C LEU A 28 -5.53 -10.63 12.87
N SER A 29 -4.89 -11.62 13.47
CA SER A 29 -5.48 -12.91 13.76
C SER A 29 -5.35 -13.21 15.26
N PHE A 30 -6.01 -14.27 15.67
CA PHE A 30 -6.03 -14.72 17.05
C PHE A 30 -5.51 -16.14 17.14
N GLY A 31 -4.61 -16.40 18.08
CA GLY A 31 -4.01 -17.71 18.27
C GLY A 31 -3.97 -18.05 19.75
N GLY A 32 -4.13 -19.32 20.09
CA GLY A 32 -4.30 -19.71 21.47
C GLY A 32 -4.79 -21.13 21.65
N ILE A 33 -5.33 -21.39 22.83
CA ILE A 33 -5.81 -22.70 23.25
C ILE A 33 -7.12 -23.03 22.52
N PRO A 34 -7.24 -24.17 21.81
CA PRO A 34 -8.50 -24.59 21.21
C PRO A 34 -9.62 -24.73 22.26
N PRO A 35 -10.88 -24.34 21.95
CA PRO A 35 -11.36 -23.81 20.67
C PRO A 35 -11.40 -22.27 20.60
N TYR A 36 -10.78 -21.57 21.55
CA TYR A 36 -11.01 -20.14 21.78
C TYR A 36 -10.66 -19.24 20.59
N PRO A 37 -9.59 -19.48 19.79
CA PRO A 37 -9.33 -18.69 18.59
C PRO A 37 -10.50 -18.68 17.59
N ARG A 38 -11.20 -19.81 17.43
CA ARG A 38 -12.38 -19.91 16.54
C ARG A 38 -13.58 -19.11 17.03
N CYS A 39 -13.66 -18.80 18.32
CA CYS A 39 -14.66 -17.90 18.87
C CYS A 39 -14.53 -16.46 18.38
N LEU A 40 -13.39 -16.09 17.77
CA LEU A 40 -13.16 -14.78 17.19
C LEU A 40 -13.38 -14.76 15.67
N ASP A 41 -13.23 -15.89 14.99
CA ASP A 41 -13.63 -16.04 13.57
C ASP A 41 -15.14 -15.73 13.39
N VAL A 42 -15.95 -16.26 14.32
CA VAL A 42 -17.38 -15.95 14.50
C VAL A 42 -17.57 -15.43 15.93
N PRO A 43 -17.48 -14.10 16.14
CA PRO A 43 -17.45 -13.50 17.47
C PRO A 43 -18.56 -14.00 18.39
N SER A 44 -18.16 -14.67 19.47
CA SER A 44 -19.06 -15.19 20.51
C SER A 44 -18.34 -15.29 21.84
N THR A 45 -19.05 -14.97 22.93
CA THR A 45 -18.61 -15.21 24.30
C THR A 45 -19.58 -16.12 25.07
N LEU A 46 -20.33 -16.93 24.33
CA LEU A 46 -21.33 -17.85 24.89
C LEU A 46 -20.89 -19.30 24.72
N GLY A 47 -21.46 -20.20 25.53
CA GLY A 47 -21.21 -21.64 25.44
C GLY A 47 -19.73 -21.97 25.64
N SER A 48 -19.12 -22.66 24.67
CA SER A 48 -17.69 -23.01 24.69
C SER A 48 -16.75 -21.79 24.64
N CYS A 49 -17.28 -20.59 24.38
CA CYS A 49 -16.52 -19.34 24.33
C CYS A 49 -16.69 -18.49 25.61
N ALA A 50 -17.39 -18.99 26.64
CA ALA A 50 -17.68 -18.24 27.86
C ALA A 50 -16.41 -17.81 28.61
N ASP A 51 -15.38 -18.64 28.61
CA ASP A 51 -14.11 -18.38 29.29
C ASP A 51 -13.06 -17.72 28.38
N LEU A 52 -13.47 -17.18 27.22
CA LEU A 52 -12.56 -16.50 26.29
C LEU A 52 -11.81 -15.37 27.01
N SER A 53 -10.50 -15.30 26.85
CA SER A 53 -9.66 -14.25 27.39
C SER A 53 -8.56 -13.93 26.39
N VAL A 54 -8.52 -12.69 25.92
CA VAL A 54 -7.68 -12.26 24.79
C VAL A 54 -6.65 -11.24 25.28
N CYS A 55 -5.36 -11.57 25.14
CA CYS A 55 -4.27 -10.61 25.36
C CYS A 55 -4.01 -9.77 24.11
N VAL A 56 -3.99 -8.45 24.26
CA VAL A 56 -3.79 -7.49 23.16
C VAL A 56 -2.83 -6.37 23.54
N LEU A 57 -1.99 -5.94 22.59
CA LEU A 57 -1.02 -4.87 22.79
C LEU A 57 -1.72 -3.50 22.87
N ALA A 58 -1.35 -2.69 23.85
CA ALA A 58 -1.83 -1.33 24.04
C ALA A 58 -1.50 -0.42 22.85
N ASN A 59 -2.32 0.61 22.62
CA ASN A 59 -2.10 1.64 21.59
C ASN A 59 -1.93 1.09 20.17
N THR A 60 -2.60 0.00 19.85
CA THR A 60 -2.63 -0.59 18.51
C THR A 60 -4.03 -0.60 17.93
N THR A 61 -4.14 -0.61 16.61
CA THR A 61 -5.39 -0.89 15.90
C THR A 61 -5.97 -2.25 16.25
N TRP A 62 -5.14 -3.20 16.73
CA TRP A 62 -5.59 -4.51 17.19
C TRP A 62 -6.52 -4.40 18.40
N LEU A 63 -6.22 -3.48 19.32
CA LEU A 63 -7.04 -3.27 20.51
C LEU A 63 -8.43 -2.75 20.13
N ASP A 64 -8.50 -1.77 19.24
CA ASP A 64 -9.78 -1.20 18.80
C ASP A 64 -10.59 -2.21 17.98
N THR A 65 -9.93 -2.96 17.10
CA THR A 65 -10.58 -4.05 16.36
C THR A 65 -11.12 -5.12 17.32
N THR A 66 -10.33 -5.54 18.32
CA THR A 66 -10.76 -6.56 19.29
C THR A 66 -11.93 -6.08 20.15
N ARG A 67 -11.94 -4.81 20.57
CA ARG A 67 -13.08 -4.20 21.30
C ARG A 67 -14.37 -4.15 20.48
N GLY A 68 -14.25 -4.06 19.15
CA GLY A 68 -15.40 -4.18 18.24
C GLY A 68 -15.95 -5.60 18.12
N LEU A 69 -15.15 -6.63 18.44
CA LEU A 69 -15.54 -8.04 18.30
C LEU A 69 -16.14 -8.63 19.59
N ILE A 70 -15.59 -8.29 20.76
CA ILE A 70 -15.96 -8.90 22.04
C ILE A 70 -16.06 -7.88 23.18
N PRO A 71 -16.82 -8.17 24.25
CA PRO A 71 -16.90 -7.30 25.42
C PRO A 71 -15.52 -7.10 26.07
N GLY A 72 -15.26 -5.90 26.56
CA GLY A 72 -13.98 -5.54 27.19
C GLY A 72 -13.61 -6.37 28.42
N SER A 73 -14.57 -7.05 29.07
CA SER A 73 -14.31 -7.97 30.19
C SER A 73 -13.49 -9.20 29.80
N HIS A 74 -13.40 -9.51 28.50
CA HIS A 74 -12.61 -10.61 27.96
C HIS A 74 -11.25 -10.14 27.40
N ILE A 75 -10.90 -8.85 27.51
CA ILE A 75 -9.71 -8.26 26.89
C ILE A 75 -8.69 -7.87 27.98
N PHE A 76 -7.48 -8.38 27.85
CA PHE A 76 -6.35 -8.11 28.73
C PHE A 76 -5.29 -7.34 27.96
N VAL A 77 -5.03 -6.11 28.38
CA VAL A 77 -4.09 -5.21 27.68
C VAL A 77 -2.70 -5.35 28.27
N HIS A 78 -1.68 -5.40 27.42
CA HIS A 78 -0.27 -5.40 27.80
C HIS A 78 0.51 -4.35 27.02
N ASP A 79 1.68 -3.94 27.52
CA ASP A 79 2.44 -2.80 26.97
C ASP A 79 3.63 -3.21 26.09
N SER A 80 3.97 -4.51 26.04
CA SER A 80 5.10 -4.99 25.23
C SER A 80 4.79 -6.24 24.40
N THR A 81 5.31 -6.31 23.17
CA THR A 81 5.02 -7.40 22.22
C THR A 81 5.36 -8.79 22.75
N ASN A 82 6.42 -8.92 23.56
CA ASN A 82 6.88 -10.21 24.07
C ASN A 82 6.09 -10.69 25.30
N GLU A 83 5.32 -9.81 25.94
CA GLU A 83 4.57 -10.15 27.15
C GLU A 83 3.40 -11.08 26.87
N LYS A 84 2.77 -10.97 25.69
CA LYS A 84 1.65 -11.82 25.27
C LYS A 84 1.94 -13.31 25.40
N TYR A 85 3.16 -13.75 25.04
CA TYR A 85 3.55 -15.17 25.13
C TYR A 85 3.61 -15.65 26.58
N LYS A 86 4.11 -14.81 27.49
CA LYS A 86 4.18 -15.12 28.92
C LYS A 86 2.78 -15.16 29.53
N MET A 87 1.91 -14.24 29.12
CA MET A 87 0.51 -14.18 29.57
C MET A 87 -0.32 -15.37 29.06
N LEU A 88 0.00 -15.90 27.88
CA LEU A 88 -0.56 -17.17 27.41
C LEU A 88 -0.03 -18.33 28.25
N ALA A 89 1.30 -18.41 28.43
CA ALA A 89 1.96 -19.51 29.15
C ALA A 89 1.57 -19.61 30.63
N ASN A 90 1.30 -18.49 31.29
CA ASN A 90 0.89 -18.46 32.69
C ASN A 90 -0.65 -18.53 32.89
N GLY A 91 -1.42 -18.62 31.80
CA GLY A 91 -2.88 -18.71 31.84
C GLY A 91 -3.62 -17.42 32.15
N THR A 92 -2.98 -16.25 32.02
CA THR A 92 -3.68 -14.94 32.13
C THR A 92 -4.71 -14.78 31.03
N CYS A 93 -4.38 -15.23 29.82
CA CYS A 93 -5.29 -15.30 28.68
C CYS A 93 -5.15 -16.66 27.99
N ASN A 94 -6.23 -17.12 27.34
CA ASN A 94 -6.20 -18.33 26.52
C ASN A 94 -6.04 -18.03 25.03
N VAL A 95 -6.05 -16.76 24.63
CA VAL A 95 -5.83 -16.28 23.27
C VAL A 95 -4.92 -15.05 23.26
N ILE A 96 -4.04 -14.94 22.27
CA ILE A 96 -3.22 -13.77 21.99
C ILE A 96 -3.58 -13.17 20.63
N ALA A 97 -3.58 -11.85 20.54
CA ALA A 97 -3.76 -11.10 19.31
C ALA A 97 -2.41 -10.81 18.61
N GLY A 98 -2.41 -10.86 17.28
CA GLY A 98 -1.33 -10.34 16.45
C GLY A 98 -1.37 -10.84 15.01
N GLU A 99 -0.41 -10.38 14.22
CA GLU A 99 -0.14 -10.90 12.88
C GLU A 99 0.14 -12.41 12.90
N ARG A 100 -0.31 -13.11 11.87
CA ARG A 100 -0.31 -14.58 11.80
C ARG A 100 1.11 -15.15 11.88
N ASN A 101 2.10 -14.44 11.33
CA ASN A 101 3.52 -14.77 11.49
C ASN A 101 3.97 -14.81 12.97
N SER A 102 3.55 -13.82 13.76
CA SER A 102 3.99 -13.54 15.13
C SER A 102 3.30 -14.43 16.16
N ILE A 103 2.13 -14.97 15.81
CA ILE A 103 1.36 -15.90 16.63
C ILE A 103 1.39 -17.32 16.08
N SER A 104 2.32 -17.64 15.18
CA SER A 104 2.49 -19.01 14.68
C SER A 104 2.92 -19.96 15.79
N ALA A 105 2.51 -21.24 15.69
CA ALA A 105 2.81 -22.25 16.71
C ALA A 105 4.32 -22.32 17.03
N ALA A 106 5.18 -22.28 16.00
CA ALA A 106 6.63 -22.32 16.16
C ALA A 106 7.20 -21.12 16.94
N ILE A 107 6.62 -19.92 16.76
CA ILE A 107 7.04 -18.72 17.51
C ILE A 107 6.54 -18.81 18.95
N VAL A 108 5.31 -19.25 19.16
CA VAL A 108 4.72 -19.39 20.50
C VAL A 108 5.46 -20.45 21.33
N GLU A 109 5.77 -21.61 20.74
CA GLU A 109 6.56 -22.67 21.37
C GLU A 109 7.95 -22.19 21.78
N ARG A 110 8.65 -21.49 20.86
CA ARG A 110 9.96 -20.88 21.16
C ARG A 110 9.90 -19.89 22.31
N ASN A 111 8.76 -19.25 22.54
CA ASN A 111 8.55 -18.28 23.61
C ASN A 111 7.93 -18.88 24.88
N GLY A 112 7.90 -20.21 25.00
CA GLY A 112 7.67 -20.91 26.27
C GLY A 112 6.24 -21.41 26.49
N TYR A 113 5.43 -21.54 25.45
CA TYR A 113 4.13 -22.24 25.52
C TYR A 113 4.13 -23.47 24.63
N ASP A 114 4.12 -24.66 25.23
CA ASP A 114 4.19 -25.98 24.58
C ASP A 114 2.86 -26.76 24.63
N GLY A 115 1.78 -26.09 25.06
CA GLY A 115 0.45 -26.69 25.15
C GLY A 115 -0.32 -26.74 23.82
N PRO A 116 -1.56 -27.25 23.83
CA PRO A 116 -2.44 -27.22 22.67
C PRO A 116 -2.59 -25.81 22.11
N TYR A 117 -2.41 -25.65 20.80
CA TYR A 117 -2.40 -24.36 20.15
C TYR A 117 -3.03 -24.43 18.76
N GLU A 118 -3.88 -23.47 18.42
CA GLU A 118 -4.38 -23.23 17.06
C GLU A 118 -4.40 -21.74 16.75
N VAL A 119 -4.42 -21.40 15.45
CA VAL A 119 -4.63 -20.04 14.96
C VAL A 119 -5.97 -20.00 14.24
N GLY A 120 -6.74 -18.94 14.47
CA GLY A 120 -7.99 -18.67 13.79
C GLY A 120 -7.85 -18.67 12.26
N SER A 121 -8.95 -18.94 11.59
CA SER A 121 -9.01 -18.97 10.12
C SER A 121 -9.23 -17.59 9.50
N LYS A 122 -9.71 -16.62 10.29
CA LYS A 122 -10.05 -15.27 9.82
C LYS A 122 -8.95 -14.26 10.15
N THR A 123 -8.73 -13.36 9.20
CA THR A 123 -7.96 -12.13 9.38
C THR A 123 -8.94 -10.96 9.57
N HIS A 124 -8.71 -10.16 10.61
CA HIS A 124 -9.64 -9.13 11.08
C HIS A 124 -9.23 -7.70 10.74
N SER A 125 -8.00 -7.50 10.29
CA SER A 125 -7.48 -6.21 9.86
C SER A 125 -6.69 -6.33 8.55
N LYS A 126 -6.22 -5.18 8.07
CA LYS A 126 -5.43 -5.01 6.85
C LYS A 126 -4.08 -4.44 7.21
N GLU A 127 -3.05 -5.28 7.23
CA GLU A 127 -1.70 -4.91 7.64
C GLU A 127 -0.72 -5.21 6.51
N PRO A 128 -0.65 -4.32 5.51
CA PRO A 128 0.34 -4.43 4.46
C PRO A 128 1.72 -4.17 5.05
N LEU A 129 2.66 -5.08 4.80
CA LEU A 129 4.05 -4.97 5.18
C LEU A 129 4.86 -4.52 3.96
N ALA A 130 5.60 -3.42 4.12
CA ALA A 130 6.47 -2.87 3.10
C ALA A 130 7.87 -2.63 3.66
N VAL A 131 8.84 -2.42 2.77
CA VAL A 131 10.18 -2.00 3.15
C VAL A 131 10.15 -0.50 3.41
N VAL A 132 10.75 -0.07 4.52
CA VAL A 132 10.85 1.33 4.92
C VAL A 132 12.26 1.87 4.65
N THR A 133 12.33 3.06 4.05
CA THR A 133 13.57 3.80 3.79
C THR A 133 13.45 5.22 4.33
N GLN A 134 14.57 5.84 4.67
CA GLN A 134 14.58 7.24 5.13
C GLN A 134 14.25 8.18 3.96
N GLU A 135 13.47 9.23 4.20
CA GLU A 135 13.34 10.32 3.23
C GLU A 135 14.66 11.11 3.12
N GLY A 136 14.96 11.59 1.91
CA GLY A 136 16.15 12.41 1.60
C GLY A 136 17.16 11.74 0.67
N ASP A 137 17.09 10.42 0.51
CA ASP A 137 17.72 9.69 -0.60
C ASP A 137 16.62 9.29 -1.57
N GLN A 138 16.59 9.87 -2.76
CA GLN A 138 15.55 9.58 -3.75
C GLN A 138 15.85 8.30 -4.54
N LEU A 139 17.13 7.95 -4.69
CA LEU A 139 17.56 6.82 -5.52
C LEU A 139 17.39 5.48 -4.80
N PHE A 140 17.70 5.45 -3.50
CA PHE A 140 17.66 4.20 -2.75
C PHE A 140 16.26 3.57 -2.61
N PRO A 141 15.18 4.34 -2.32
CA PRO A 141 13.81 3.80 -2.34
C PRO A 141 13.43 3.22 -3.71
N ASP A 142 13.89 3.82 -4.82
CA ASP A 142 13.63 3.30 -6.17
C ASP A 142 14.33 1.96 -6.38
N ILE A 143 15.60 1.82 -5.97
CA ILE A 143 16.32 0.55 -6.03
C ILE A 143 15.54 -0.54 -5.26
N ILE A 144 15.05 -0.22 -4.05
CA ILE A 144 14.27 -1.15 -3.24
C ILE A 144 12.98 -1.56 -3.94
N GLU A 145 12.22 -0.61 -4.49
CA GLU A 145 11.00 -0.91 -5.23
C GLU A 145 11.29 -1.82 -6.43
N TRP A 146 12.33 -1.54 -7.20
CA TRP A 146 12.70 -2.36 -8.36
C TRP A 146 13.17 -3.76 -8.00
N VAL A 147 13.90 -3.92 -6.88
CA VAL A 147 14.27 -5.24 -6.38
C VAL A 147 13.02 -6.06 -6.07
N LEU A 148 12.02 -5.47 -5.40
CA LEU A 148 10.74 -6.13 -5.12
C LEU A 148 9.99 -6.49 -6.41
N GLN A 149 9.89 -5.54 -7.35
CA GLN A 149 9.24 -5.79 -8.65
C GLN A 149 9.96 -6.87 -9.46
N ALA A 150 11.29 -6.90 -9.46
CA ALA A 150 12.06 -7.92 -10.15
C ALA A 150 11.78 -9.33 -9.61
N LEU A 151 11.66 -9.50 -8.29
CA LEU A 151 11.28 -10.77 -7.67
C LEU A 151 9.89 -11.24 -8.11
N LEU A 152 8.93 -10.32 -8.22
CA LEU A 152 7.55 -10.62 -8.66
C LEU A 152 7.48 -10.91 -10.17
N ILE A 153 8.22 -10.16 -10.99
CA ILE A 153 8.31 -10.37 -12.44
C ILE A 153 8.99 -11.71 -12.74
N ALA A 154 10.07 -12.04 -12.02
CA ALA A 154 10.74 -13.32 -12.17
C ALA A 154 9.78 -14.48 -11.93
N GLU A 155 8.96 -14.40 -10.88
CA GLU A 155 7.92 -15.40 -10.63
C GLU A 155 6.90 -15.46 -11.76
N LYS A 156 6.38 -14.31 -12.22
CA LYS A 156 5.43 -14.23 -13.34
C LYS A 156 5.97 -14.88 -14.62
N LEU A 157 7.27 -14.77 -14.85
CA LEU A 157 7.96 -15.34 -16.01
C LEU A 157 8.44 -16.78 -15.77
N ASN A 158 8.14 -17.39 -14.62
CA ASN A 158 8.65 -18.69 -14.18
C ASN A 158 10.20 -18.77 -14.16
N ILE A 159 10.86 -17.64 -13.95
CA ILE A 159 12.31 -17.57 -13.73
C ILE A 159 12.57 -17.87 -12.26
N THR A 160 13.42 -18.85 -12.00
CA THR A 160 13.75 -19.34 -10.64
C THR A 160 15.19 -18.97 -10.28
N GLN A 161 15.61 -19.29 -9.06
CA GLN A 161 17.02 -19.21 -8.68
C GLN A 161 17.94 -19.94 -9.67
N SER A 162 17.51 -21.09 -10.20
CA SER A 162 18.31 -21.90 -11.12
C SER A 162 18.41 -21.34 -12.54
N THR A 163 17.44 -20.50 -12.94
CA THR A 163 17.35 -19.89 -14.27
C THR A 163 17.55 -18.37 -14.25
N ALA A 164 18.13 -17.82 -13.17
CA ALA A 164 18.26 -16.38 -12.95
C ALA A 164 18.88 -15.60 -14.12
N LEU A 165 19.78 -16.21 -14.90
CA LEU A 165 20.41 -15.59 -16.08
C LEU A 165 19.43 -15.32 -17.24
N GLU A 166 18.25 -15.95 -17.24
CA GLU A 166 17.17 -15.70 -18.21
C GLU A 166 16.47 -14.35 -17.98
N PHE A 167 16.60 -13.77 -16.78
CA PHE A 167 16.09 -12.43 -16.51
C PHE A 167 16.83 -11.39 -17.37
N PHE A 168 16.18 -10.30 -17.76
CA PHE A 168 16.80 -9.28 -18.60
C PHE A 168 17.84 -8.46 -17.81
N ALA A 169 18.91 -8.04 -18.48
CA ALA A 169 19.84 -7.05 -17.96
C ALA A 169 19.28 -5.64 -18.21
N THR A 170 19.57 -4.70 -17.32
CA THR A 170 19.16 -3.30 -17.51
C THR A 170 20.12 -2.32 -16.82
N PRO A 171 20.66 -1.33 -17.54
CA PRO A 171 21.59 -0.35 -16.97
C PRO A 171 20.86 0.82 -16.29
N VAL A 172 19.63 0.61 -15.80
CA VAL A 172 18.77 1.68 -15.26
C VAL A 172 19.39 2.41 -14.06
N PHE A 173 20.30 1.75 -13.34
CA PHE A 173 21.07 2.33 -12.24
C PHE A 173 22.56 2.53 -12.58
N GLY A 174 22.94 2.51 -13.86
CA GLY A 174 24.33 2.58 -14.33
C GLY A 174 24.83 1.25 -14.89
N GLU A 175 25.86 1.30 -15.73
CA GLU A 175 26.43 0.11 -16.40
C GLU A 175 27.00 -0.90 -15.40
N GLU A 176 27.51 -0.45 -14.25
CA GLU A 176 28.00 -1.34 -13.19
C GLU A 176 26.89 -2.18 -12.52
N PHE A 177 25.62 -1.81 -12.69
CA PHE A 177 24.45 -2.48 -12.10
C PHE A 177 23.59 -3.24 -13.12
N ASP A 178 24.08 -3.45 -14.36
CA ASP A 178 23.31 -4.07 -15.45
C ASP A 178 22.74 -5.46 -15.10
N ASP A 179 23.50 -6.25 -14.34
CA ASP A 179 23.10 -7.60 -13.87
C ASP A 179 22.45 -7.60 -12.46
N MET A 180 22.10 -6.44 -11.88
CA MET A 180 21.61 -6.34 -10.50
C MET A 180 20.43 -7.28 -10.22
N PHE A 181 19.41 -7.29 -11.08
CA PHE A 181 18.22 -8.11 -10.87
C PHE A 181 18.48 -9.61 -11.08
N ARG A 182 19.35 -9.98 -12.01
CA ARG A 182 19.81 -11.37 -12.16
C ARG A 182 20.51 -11.84 -10.89
N ASN A 183 21.37 -11.00 -10.32
CA ASN A 183 22.08 -11.30 -9.09
C ASN A 183 21.12 -11.44 -7.90
N VAL A 184 20.07 -10.60 -7.81
CA VAL A 184 19.00 -10.75 -6.83
C VAL A 184 18.34 -12.12 -6.94
N ILE A 185 17.87 -12.49 -8.15
CA ILE A 185 17.16 -13.75 -8.37
C ILE A 185 18.10 -14.95 -8.12
N ALA A 186 19.37 -14.87 -8.54
CA ALA A 186 20.36 -15.91 -8.28
C ALA A 186 20.63 -16.09 -6.77
N ALA A 187 20.57 -15.01 -5.99
CA ALA A 187 20.83 -15.05 -4.55
C ALA A 187 19.67 -15.65 -3.75
N VAL A 188 18.42 -15.31 -4.07
CA VAL A 188 17.27 -15.63 -3.20
C VAL A 188 16.12 -16.38 -3.89
N GLY A 189 16.17 -16.52 -5.21
CA GLY A 189 15.06 -16.99 -6.04
C GLY A 189 14.07 -15.89 -6.37
N ASN A 190 12.98 -16.26 -7.03
CA ASN A 190 11.84 -15.36 -7.22
C ASN A 190 11.00 -15.19 -5.95
N TYR A 191 9.99 -14.31 -5.97
CA TYR A 191 9.15 -14.07 -4.80
C TYR A 191 8.44 -15.33 -4.28
N GLY A 192 7.91 -16.17 -5.18
CA GLY A 192 7.29 -17.44 -4.82
C GLY A 192 8.23 -18.42 -4.11
N GLU A 193 9.49 -18.54 -4.54
CA GLU A 193 10.51 -19.36 -3.87
C GLU A 193 10.84 -18.84 -2.47
N ILE A 194 10.89 -17.51 -2.30
CA ILE A 194 11.07 -16.87 -0.98
C ILE A 194 9.86 -17.18 -0.08
N TYR A 195 8.65 -17.01 -0.61
CA TYR A 195 7.42 -17.23 0.13
C TYR A 195 7.27 -18.69 0.58
N GLU A 196 7.48 -19.64 -0.33
CA GLU A 196 7.39 -21.08 -0.06
C GLU A 196 8.34 -21.50 1.07
N ARG A 197 9.58 -21.00 1.03
CA ARG A 197 10.62 -21.33 2.00
C ARG A 197 10.35 -20.79 3.41
N HIS A 198 9.58 -19.71 3.54
CA HIS A 198 9.49 -18.96 4.81
C HIS A 198 8.08 -18.82 5.38
N LEU A 199 7.05 -18.68 4.53
CA LEU A 199 5.72 -18.25 4.95
C LEU A 199 4.62 -19.24 4.62
N GLN A 200 4.74 -20.08 3.58
CA GLN A 200 3.65 -20.94 3.12
C GLN A 200 3.02 -21.81 4.23
N GLY A 201 3.83 -22.33 5.15
CA GLY A 201 3.35 -23.13 6.29
C GLY A 201 2.70 -22.35 7.43
N ILE A 202 2.78 -21.02 7.41
CA ILE A 202 2.28 -20.13 8.47
C ILE A 202 1.14 -19.25 7.95
N ILE A 203 1.37 -18.63 6.80
CA ILE A 203 0.43 -17.81 6.04
C ILE A 203 0.31 -18.48 4.67
N PRO A 204 -0.69 -19.35 4.47
CA PRO A 204 -0.94 -19.92 3.15
C PRO A 204 -1.06 -18.81 2.12
N ARG A 205 -0.30 -18.93 1.03
CA ARG A 205 -0.34 -17.95 -0.05
C ARG A 205 -1.67 -18.07 -0.79
N GLU A 206 -2.52 -17.06 -0.62
CA GLU A 206 -3.85 -17.03 -1.23
C GLU A 206 -4.21 -15.59 -1.61
N ARG A 207 -4.98 -15.45 -2.70
CA ARG A 207 -5.66 -14.20 -3.11
C ARG A 207 -4.70 -13.01 -3.18
N ILE A 208 -4.72 -12.14 -2.16
CA ILE A 208 -4.00 -10.85 -2.14
C ILE A 208 -2.47 -11.02 -2.05
N ASN A 209 -1.98 -12.18 -1.63
CA ASN A 209 -0.56 -12.52 -1.62
C ASN A 209 -0.11 -13.28 -2.89
N GLU A 210 -1.02 -13.53 -3.84
CA GLU A 210 -0.66 -14.09 -5.15
C GLU A 210 -0.16 -12.99 -6.10
N VAL A 211 0.75 -13.36 -7.02
CA VAL A 211 1.10 -12.45 -8.12
C VAL A 211 -0.12 -12.29 -9.02
N ASN A 212 -0.59 -11.06 -9.18
CA ASN A 212 -1.66 -10.75 -10.11
C ASN A 212 -1.21 -11.01 -11.56
N MET A 213 -1.79 -12.01 -12.21
CA MET A 213 -1.45 -12.41 -13.58
C MET A 213 -2.21 -11.62 -14.64
N GLY A 214 -3.02 -10.63 -14.25
CA GLY A 214 -3.93 -9.86 -15.11
C GLY A 214 -5.36 -10.41 -15.13
N ASP A 215 -5.65 -11.42 -14.31
CA ASP A 215 -6.93 -12.11 -14.17
C ASP A 215 -7.62 -11.82 -12.81
N SER A 216 -6.95 -11.08 -11.93
CA SER A 216 -7.46 -10.66 -10.63
C SER A 216 -7.36 -9.15 -10.47
N GLY A 217 -8.18 -8.57 -9.58
CA GLY A 217 -8.12 -7.15 -9.24
C GLY A 217 -7.23 -6.94 -8.01
N LEU A 218 -6.47 -5.84 -7.99
CA LEU A 218 -5.78 -5.36 -6.78
C LEU A 218 -5.95 -3.84 -6.64
N ILE A 219 -7.13 -3.40 -6.18
CA ILE A 219 -7.31 -2.06 -5.62
C ILE A 219 -7.37 -2.24 -4.11
N TYR A 220 -6.40 -1.65 -3.41
CA TYR A 220 -6.23 -1.83 -1.98
C TYR A 220 -6.31 -0.49 -1.28
N SER A 221 -7.32 -0.28 -0.45
CA SER A 221 -7.38 0.87 0.43
C SER A 221 -6.51 0.63 1.66
N HIS A 222 -5.61 1.56 1.90
CA HIS A 222 -4.78 1.56 3.11
C HIS A 222 -5.53 2.21 4.29
N PRO A 223 -5.37 1.72 5.53
CA PRO A 223 -5.95 2.37 6.68
C PRO A 223 -5.29 3.74 6.90
N PHE A 224 -6.09 4.77 7.20
CA PHE A 224 -5.54 6.01 7.75
C PHE A 224 -4.97 5.68 9.14
N GLY A 225 -3.66 5.89 9.33
CA GLY A 225 -2.93 5.58 10.56
C GLY A 225 -3.31 6.48 11.73
N ASP A 226 -2.33 7.08 12.40
CA ASP A 226 -2.61 8.06 13.46
C ASP A 226 -3.22 9.35 12.87
N LEU A 227 -4.43 9.68 13.31
CA LEU A 227 -5.18 10.89 12.89
C LEU A 227 -4.90 12.10 13.79
N THR A 228 -4.14 11.95 14.86
CA THR A 228 -3.94 12.98 15.90
C THR A 228 -2.68 13.81 15.71
N SER A 229 -1.78 13.37 14.83
CA SER A 229 -0.53 14.05 14.51
C SER A 229 -0.72 15.09 13.39
N ASN A 230 -0.07 16.25 13.52
CA ASN A 230 -0.12 17.34 12.54
C ASN A 230 1.15 17.38 11.69
N GLY A 231 0.96 17.48 10.37
CA GLY A 231 2.00 17.62 9.36
C GLY A 231 2.61 19.03 9.28
N PRO A 232 3.69 19.18 8.49
CA PRO A 232 4.50 20.41 8.46
C PRO A 232 3.88 21.59 7.68
N GLY A 233 2.77 21.40 6.95
CA GLY A 233 2.27 22.36 5.98
C GLY A 233 2.92 22.16 4.58
N PRO A 234 2.30 22.71 3.51
CA PRO A 234 2.93 22.75 2.20
C PRO A 234 4.29 23.44 2.24
N LYS A 235 5.29 22.82 1.62
CA LYS A 235 6.63 23.37 1.45
C LYS A 235 6.55 24.67 0.64
N GLU A 236 7.11 25.76 1.18
CA GLU A 236 7.18 27.04 0.46
C GLU A 236 7.92 26.87 -0.88
N GLY A 237 7.30 27.36 -1.96
CA GLY A 237 7.82 27.20 -3.32
C GLY A 237 7.67 25.79 -3.90
N GLY A 238 7.10 24.84 -3.16
CA GLY A 238 6.72 23.52 -3.66
C GLY A 238 5.47 23.58 -4.56
N THR A 239 5.15 22.43 -5.15
CA THR A 239 4.02 22.28 -6.07
C THR A 239 2.69 22.53 -5.38
N LEU A 240 2.50 22.03 -4.15
CA LEU A 240 1.29 22.30 -3.34
C LEU A 240 1.10 23.79 -3.04
N ASP A 241 2.17 24.48 -2.63
CA ASP A 241 2.13 25.92 -2.37
C ASP A 241 1.79 26.70 -3.65
N THR A 242 2.36 26.28 -4.79
CA THR A 242 2.07 26.86 -6.11
C THR A 242 0.62 26.67 -6.52
N ILE A 243 0.07 25.45 -6.39
CA ILE A 243 -1.34 25.14 -6.69
C ILE A 243 -2.27 25.99 -5.83
N ARG A 244 -1.97 26.14 -4.54
CA ARG A 244 -2.76 26.94 -3.60
C ARG A 244 -2.74 28.43 -3.94
N LYS A 245 -1.57 28.99 -4.25
CA LYS A 245 -1.42 30.39 -4.67
C LYS A 245 -2.10 30.67 -6.01
N ARG A 246 -2.04 29.71 -6.94
CA ARG A 246 -2.70 29.78 -8.25
C ARG A 246 -4.22 29.52 -8.15
N GLU A 247 -4.68 28.97 -7.03
CA GLU A 247 -6.07 28.57 -6.79
C GLU A 247 -6.60 27.51 -7.79
N GLY A 248 -5.70 26.71 -8.35
CA GLY A 248 -6.08 25.69 -9.33
C GLY A 248 -4.92 24.76 -9.70
N LEU A 249 -5.27 23.52 -10.03
CA LEU A 249 -4.36 22.46 -10.46
C LEU A 249 -4.28 22.44 -12.00
N LEU A 250 -3.09 22.61 -12.56
CA LEU A 250 -2.82 22.31 -13.97
C LEU A 250 -2.68 20.79 -14.10
N CYS A 251 -3.74 20.13 -14.57
CA CYS A 251 -3.76 18.68 -14.70
C CYS A 251 -3.66 18.26 -16.16
N GLY A 252 -2.60 17.52 -16.50
CA GLY A 252 -2.51 16.79 -17.75
C GLY A 252 -3.47 15.60 -17.74
N ILE A 253 -4.22 15.38 -18.81
CA ILE A 253 -5.17 14.27 -18.93
C ILE A 253 -4.83 13.49 -20.20
N GLN A 254 -4.61 12.19 -20.06
CA GLN A 254 -4.48 11.25 -21.18
C GLN A 254 -5.78 10.44 -21.33
N PRO A 255 -6.76 10.92 -22.12
CA PRO A 255 -8.11 10.36 -22.17
C PRO A 255 -8.15 9.10 -23.05
N GLU A 256 -7.63 7.99 -22.54
CA GLU A 256 -7.71 6.69 -23.24
C GLU A 256 -8.91 5.84 -22.81
N LEU A 257 -9.50 6.12 -21.64
CA LEU A 257 -10.61 5.35 -21.06
C LEU A 257 -11.94 6.10 -21.16
N VAL A 258 -12.27 6.60 -22.35
CA VAL A 258 -13.56 7.26 -22.58
C VAL A 258 -14.55 6.23 -23.14
N GLU A 259 -15.70 6.05 -22.49
CA GLU A 259 -16.86 5.51 -23.19
C GLU A 259 -17.19 6.47 -24.34
N SER A 260 -16.97 6.02 -25.58
CA SER A 260 -17.43 6.71 -26.78
C SER A 260 -18.93 6.96 -26.68
N ARG A 261 -19.31 8.16 -26.21
CA ARG A 261 -20.62 8.75 -26.45
C ARG A 261 -20.46 9.61 -27.69
N GLY A 262 -21.31 9.36 -28.69
CA GLY A 262 -21.11 9.84 -30.05
C GLY A 262 -20.79 11.34 -30.19
N ASN A 263 -20.10 11.64 -31.31
CA ASN A 263 -19.45 12.89 -31.73
C ASN A 263 -18.16 13.23 -30.96
N ASP A 264 -17.04 13.28 -31.70
CA ASP A 264 -15.63 13.52 -31.34
C ASP A 264 -15.30 14.78 -30.50
N THR A 265 -16.29 15.46 -29.92
CA THR A 265 -16.12 16.67 -29.11
C THR A 265 -16.82 16.62 -27.76
N ASP A 266 -17.62 15.58 -27.50
CA ASP A 266 -18.29 15.35 -26.21
C ASP A 266 -17.77 14.05 -25.58
N TYR A 267 -16.48 14.05 -25.29
CA TYR A 267 -15.94 13.10 -24.33
C TYR A 267 -16.60 13.45 -22.99
N GLY A 268 -17.61 12.69 -22.57
CA GLY A 268 -18.08 12.75 -21.20
C GLY A 268 -16.89 12.73 -20.23
N ARG A 269 -17.03 13.36 -19.06
CA ARG A 269 -15.96 13.50 -18.06
C ARG A 269 -15.19 12.18 -17.88
N PRO A 270 -13.92 12.07 -18.35
CA PRO A 270 -13.19 10.81 -18.33
C PRO A 270 -12.79 10.45 -16.90
N LEU A 271 -12.55 9.16 -16.63
CA LEU A 271 -12.08 8.67 -15.33
C LEU A 271 -10.87 9.47 -14.83
N ASP A 272 -9.94 9.76 -15.74
CA ASP A 272 -8.72 10.52 -15.44
C ASP A 272 -9.01 11.98 -15.02
N PHE A 273 -10.10 12.58 -15.51
CA PHE A 273 -10.52 13.90 -15.06
C PHE A 273 -11.00 13.88 -13.59
N ASP A 274 -11.67 12.80 -13.17
CA ASP A 274 -12.12 12.67 -11.77
C ASP A 274 -10.96 12.62 -10.78
N PHE A 275 -9.86 11.95 -11.15
CA PHE A 275 -8.66 11.94 -10.32
C PHE A 275 -7.96 13.31 -10.28
N CYS A 276 -7.90 14.04 -11.40
CA CYS A 276 -7.48 15.46 -11.38
C CYS A 276 -8.33 16.30 -10.42
N HIS A 277 -9.65 16.11 -10.46
CA HIS A 277 -10.59 16.84 -9.64
C HIS A 277 -10.46 16.51 -8.15
N ALA A 278 -10.18 15.24 -7.81
CA ALA A 278 -9.90 14.83 -6.44
C ALA A 278 -8.64 15.52 -5.90
N VAL A 279 -7.55 15.57 -6.68
CA VAL A 279 -6.30 16.25 -6.29
C VAL A 279 -6.51 17.75 -6.16
N ALA A 280 -7.18 18.38 -7.13
CA ALA A 280 -7.43 19.82 -7.13
C ALA A 280 -8.28 20.24 -5.93
N ALA A 281 -9.36 19.51 -5.65
CA ALA A 281 -10.24 19.78 -4.51
C ALA A 281 -9.51 19.62 -3.18
N SER A 282 -8.67 18.60 -3.06
CA SER A 282 -7.87 18.38 -1.85
C SER A 282 -6.82 19.47 -1.65
N ALA A 283 -6.13 19.89 -2.73
CA ALA A 283 -5.04 20.86 -2.65
C ALA A 283 -5.54 22.30 -2.43
N THR A 284 -6.64 22.68 -3.08
CA THR A 284 -7.17 24.05 -3.04
C THR A 284 -8.28 24.25 -2.02
N GLN A 285 -8.85 23.15 -1.49
CA GLN A 285 -10.07 23.16 -0.66
C GLN A 285 -11.29 23.72 -1.41
N ARG A 286 -11.34 23.55 -2.74
CA ARG A 286 -12.42 24.02 -3.61
C ARG A 286 -12.85 22.95 -4.60
N ILE A 287 -14.16 22.75 -4.73
CA ILE A 287 -14.74 21.67 -5.53
C ILE A 287 -14.40 21.84 -7.02
N ASP A 288 -14.39 23.05 -7.57
CA ASP A 288 -14.12 23.30 -9.00
C ASP A 288 -12.84 24.13 -9.17
N SER A 289 -11.70 23.44 -9.34
CA SER A 289 -10.36 24.03 -9.34
C SER A 289 -9.38 23.33 -10.27
N VAL A 290 -9.90 22.62 -11.29
CA VAL A 290 -9.08 21.94 -12.30
C VAL A 290 -8.87 22.84 -13.50
N ILE A 291 -7.63 22.94 -13.98
CA ILE A 291 -7.25 23.54 -15.25
C ILE A 291 -6.74 22.39 -16.14
N PRO A 292 -7.60 21.78 -16.97
CA PRO A 292 -7.23 20.57 -17.71
C PRO A 292 -6.39 20.89 -18.94
N VAL A 293 -5.41 20.03 -19.22
CA VAL A 293 -4.59 20.03 -20.45
C VAL A 293 -4.63 18.62 -21.03
N TYR A 294 -5.16 18.45 -22.23
CA TYR A 294 -5.35 17.12 -22.83
C TYR A 294 -4.16 16.73 -23.70
N PHE A 295 -3.70 15.49 -23.55
CA PHE A 295 -2.62 14.89 -24.34
C PHE A 295 -3.11 13.63 -25.04
N HIS A 296 -2.90 13.54 -26.35
CA HIS A 296 -3.16 12.32 -27.12
C HIS A 296 -1.96 11.37 -27.12
N ASP A 297 -0.76 11.91 -26.94
CA ASP A 297 0.48 11.17 -26.88
C ASP A 297 1.03 11.20 -25.45
N ALA A 298 1.50 10.04 -24.96
CA ALA A 298 1.99 9.92 -23.59
C ALA A 298 3.27 10.74 -23.36
N TYR A 299 4.17 10.77 -24.36
CA TYR A 299 5.45 11.47 -24.27
C TYR A 299 5.23 12.97 -24.11
N ASP A 300 4.30 13.56 -24.87
CA ASP A 300 3.97 15.00 -24.73
C ASP A 300 3.48 15.35 -23.32
N GLY A 301 2.70 14.45 -22.70
CA GLY A 301 2.25 14.61 -21.31
C GLY A 301 3.40 14.59 -20.30
N PHE A 302 4.30 13.61 -20.41
CA PHE A 302 5.49 13.53 -19.55
C PHE A 302 6.46 14.69 -19.79
N ALA A 303 6.64 15.14 -21.03
CA ALA A 303 7.43 16.32 -21.36
C ALA A 303 6.83 17.60 -20.78
N ALA A 304 5.51 17.76 -20.82
CA ALA A 304 4.83 18.88 -20.19
C ALA A 304 4.99 18.86 -18.65
N LEU A 305 4.90 17.68 -18.03
CA LEU A 305 5.15 17.50 -16.59
C LEU A 305 6.60 17.85 -16.23
N SER A 306 7.56 17.34 -17.01
CA SER A 306 8.99 17.60 -16.84
C SER A 306 9.32 19.10 -16.86
N ASN A 307 8.77 19.82 -17.84
CA ASN A 307 8.99 21.26 -17.99
C ASN A 307 8.17 22.13 -17.02
N GLY A 308 7.31 21.53 -16.17
CA GLY A 308 6.45 22.27 -15.24
C GLY A 308 5.28 23.00 -15.90
N ASN A 309 4.89 22.61 -17.12
CA ASN A 309 3.71 23.16 -17.80
C ASN A 309 2.40 22.59 -17.22
N ILE A 310 2.47 21.44 -16.56
CA ILE A 310 1.41 20.84 -15.75
C ILE A 310 2.01 20.43 -14.40
N ASP A 311 1.18 20.33 -13.36
CA ASP A 311 1.64 19.90 -12.04
C ASP A 311 1.58 18.37 -11.90
N VAL A 312 0.58 17.73 -12.51
CA VAL A 312 0.33 16.29 -12.42
C VAL A 312 -0.21 15.78 -13.76
N LEU A 313 0.15 14.55 -14.14
CA LEU A 313 -0.37 13.87 -15.32
C LEU A 313 -1.27 12.70 -14.91
N SER A 314 -2.55 12.76 -15.27
CA SER A 314 -3.52 11.69 -15.07
C SER A 314 -3.61 10.78 -16.28
N GLY A 315 -3.71 9.48 -16.02
CA GLY A 315 -3.75 8.43 -17.05
C GLY A 315 -2.37 7.93 -17.42
N ALA A 316 -1.35 8.20 -16.62
CA ALA A 316 0.00 7.73 -16.87
C ALA A 316 0.06 6.19 -16.81
N SER A 317 0.73 5.57 -17.79
CA SER A 317 0.96 4.13 -17.79
C SER A 317 2.05 3.78 -16.78
N VAL A 318 1.78 2.81 -15.90
CA VAL A 318 2.76 2.29 -14.95
C VAL A 318 3.51 1.12 -15.58
N ASP A 319 4.79 1.30 -15.86
CA ASP A 319 5.73 0.25 -16.24
C ASP A 319 7.11 0.54 -15.66
N MET A 320 7.95 -0.49 -15.47
CA MET A 320 9.26 -0.30 -14.83
C MET A 320 10.16 0.65 -15.63
N LEU A 321 10.11 0.63 -16.96
CA LEU A 321 10.99 1.48 -17.78
C LEU A 321 10.66 2.97 -17.62
N LYS A 322 9.38 3.33 -17.43
CA LYS A 322 8.93 4.71 -17.22
C LYS A 322 9.03 5.20 -15.79
N HIS A 323 9.32 4.32 -14.83
CA HIS A 323 9.45 4.69 -13.41
C HIS A 323 10.74 5.43 -13.07
N VAL A 324 11.78 5.36 -13.92
CA VAL A 324 13.11 5.90 -13.57
C VAL A 324 13.66 6.88 -14.61
N SER A 325 13.48 6.65 -15.91
CA SER A 325 14.06 7.56 -16.89
C SER A 325 13.42 7.42 -18.26
N ASP A 326 12.94 8.52 -18.82
CA ASP A 326 12.92 8.67 -20.27
C ASP A 326 14.27 9.31 -20.66
N PRO A 327 15.12 8.67 -21.50
CA PRO A 327 16.41 9.23 -21.92
C PRO A 327 16.32 10.62 -22.57
N LEU A 328 15.11 11.04 -22.97
CA LEU A 328 14.83 12.33 -23.58
C LEU A 328 14.36 13.39 -22.56
N LEU A 329 14.09 13.01 -21.30
CA LEU A 329 13.57 13.88 -20.26
C LEU A 329 14.55 13.96 -19.07
N ASP A 330 14.91 15.19 -18.68
CA ASP A 330 15.93 15.49 -17.67
C ASP A 330 15.42 15.35 -16.21
N VAL A 331 14.29 14.67 -15.99
CA VAL A 331 13.69 14.47 -14.67
C VAL A 331 13.12 13.07 -14.52
N THR A 332 13.09 12.59 -13.29
CA THR A 332 12.45 11.33 -12.89
C THR A 332 11.03 11.58 -12.37
N PHE A 333 10.18 10.56 -12.44
CA PHE A 333 8.75 10.67 -12.11
C PHE A 333 8.37 9.70 -10.99
N SER A 334 7.44 10.12 -10.15
CA SER A 334 6.77 9.26 -9.18
C SER A 334 5.31 9.05 -9.59
N VAL A 335 4.78 7.86 -9.35
CA VAL A 335 3.36 7.57 -9.62
C VAL A 335 2.57 7.30 -8.33
N SER A 336 1.28 7.60 -8.36
CA SER A 336 0.35 7.19 -7.30
C SER A 336 0.16 5.67 -7.27
N GLN A 337 -0.57 5.18 -6.26
CA GLN A 337 -1.17 3.85 -6.36
C GLN A 337 -2.00 3.77 -7.66
N PRO A 338 -1.91 2.67 -8.42
CA PRO A 338 -2.74 2.51 -9.60
C PRO A 338 -4.22 2.52 -9.26
N TYR A 339 -5.00 3.26 -10.03
CA TYR A 339 -6.45 3.34 -9.91
C TYR A 339 -7.20 2.60 -11.01
N PHE A 340 -6.47 2.04 -11.97
CA PHE A 340 -7.05 1.23 -13.03
C PHE A 340 -6.11 0.09 -13.41
N TYR A 341 -6.68 -1.10 -13.51
CA TYR A 341 -6.08 -2.28 -14.11
C TYR A 341 -7.04 -2.80 -15.17
N GLY A 342 -6.57 -2.96 -16.40
CA GLY A 342 -7.43 -3.51 -17.46
C GLY A 342 -6.64 -3.83 -18.72
N SER A 343 -7.33 -4.35 -19.74
CA SER A 343 -6.74 -4.52 -21.07
C SER A 343 -7.41 -3.55 -22.03
N VAL A 344 -6.60 -2.77 -22.75
CA VAL A 344 -7.09 -1.99 -23.90
C VAL A 344 -6.50 -2.64 -25.14
N GLY A 345 -7.32 -3.40 -25.87
CA GLY A 345 -6.85 -4.31 -26.92
C GLY A 345 -6.13 -5.53 -26.33
N SER A 346 -4.93 -5.84 -26.83
CA SER A 346 -4.10 -6.98 -26.42
C SER A 346 -3.05 -6.66 -25.34
N SER A 347 -3.01 -5.43 -24.84
CA SER A 347 -2.03 -5.00 -23.83
C SER A 347 -2.71 -4.70 -22.50
N ALA A 348 -2.24 -5.37 -21.44
CA ALA A 348 -2.56 -4.98 -20.07
C ALA A 348 -2.05 -3.55 -19.83
N LYS A 349 -2.91 -2.71 -19.27
CA LYS A 349 -2.65 -1.32 -18.92
C LYS A 349 -2.95 -1.11 -17.46
N THR A 350 -1.96 -0.60 -16.75
CA THR A 350 -2.06 -0.12 -15.37
C THR A 350 -1.97 1.40 -15.42
N ARG A 351 -2.94 2.11 -14.85
CA ARG A 351 -2.95 3.59 -14.86
C ARG A 351 -2.86 4.18 -13.45
N ALA A 352 -2.12 5.28 -13.36
CA ALA A 352 -1.90 6.05 -12.15
C ALA A 352 -1.78 7.56 -12.48
N LEU A 353 -1.69 8.38 -11.43
CA LEU A 353 -1.27 9.77 -11.54
C LEU A 353 0.26 9.82 -11.52
N ALA A 354 0.88 10.60 -12.39
CA ALA A 354 2.32 10.85 -12.39
C ALA A 354 2.64 12.28 -11.93
N THR A 355 3.70 12.40 -11.15
CA THR A 355 4.25 13.63 -10.55
C THR A 355 5.75 13.66 -10.77
N ARG A 356 6.40 14.83 -10.66
CA ARG A 356 7.86 14.90 -10.64
C ARG A 356 8.38 14.37 -9.31
N GLN A 357 9.47 13.60 -9.34
CA GLN A 357 10.07 13.04 -8.12
C GLN A 357 10.85 14.08 -7.29
N ASP A 358 11.20 15.23 -7.88
CA ASP A 358 11.88 16.34 -7.20
C ASP A 358 11.03 17.05 -6.14
N ASP A 359 9.73 16.76 -6.07
CA ASP A 359 8.80 17.22 -5.04
C ASP A 359 8.10 16.05 -4.31
N PRO A 360 8.82 15.33 -3.42
CA PRO A 360 8.28 14.14 -2.75
C PRO A 360 7.10 14.42 -1.82
N GLN A 361 6.94 15.67 -1.34
CA GLN A 361 5.76 16.07 -0.57
C GLN A 361 4.52 16.03 -1.46
N PHE A 362 4.62 16.60 -2.67
CA PHE A 362 3.52 16.57 -3.63
C PHE A 362 3.22 15.16 -4.14
N SER A 363 4.24 14.36 -4.45
CA SER A 363 4.06 12.95 -4.84
C SER A 363 3.33 12.15 -3.76
N SER A 364 3.73 12.33 -2.49
CA SER A 364 3.05 11.72 -1.34
C SER A 364 1.61 12.20 -1.22
N PHE A 365 1.35 13.50 -1.37
CA PHE A 365 0.00 14.07 -1.33
C PHE A 365 -0.91 13.44 -2.38
N VAL A 366 -0.45 13.37 -3.64
CA VAL A 366 -1.19 12.77 -4.75
C VAL A 366 -1.49 11.29 -4.50
N TYR A 367 -0.50 10.53 -3.97
CA TYR A 367 -0.72 9.14 -3.56
C TYR A 367 -1.84 9.03 -2.51
N TRP A 368 -1.84 9.86 -1.48
CA TRP A 368 -2.86 9.84 -0.42
C TRP A 368 -4.25 10.21 -0.92
N VAL A 369 -4.36 11.17 -1.85
CA VAL A 369 -5.64 11.51 -2.48
C VAL A 369 -6.22 10.31 -3.22
N VAL A 370 -5.43 9.59 -4.01
CA VAL A 370 -5.88 8.38 -4.71
C VAL A 370 -6.26 7.28 -3.72
N ALA A 371 -5.44 7.01 -2.69
CA ALA A 371 -5.76 6.01 -1.68
C ALA A 371 -7.07 6.35 -0.92
N SER A 372 -7.35 7.64 -0.71
CA SER A 372 -8.57 8.10 -0.04
C SER A 372 -9.85 7.76 -0.80
N THR A 373 -9.81 7.73 -2.14
CA THR A 373 -10.98 7.35 -2.94
C THR A 373 -11.32 5.87 -2.79
N PHE A 374 -10.30 5.02 -2.67
CA PHE A 374 -10.50 3.59 -2.41
C PHE A 374 -11.03 3.34 -0.99
N TYR A 375 -10.53 4.11 -0.02
CA TYR A 375 -11.05 4.05 1.34
C TYR A 375 -12.53 4.49 1.40
N ALA A 376 -12.89 5.56 0.70
CA ALA A 376 -14.26 6.04 0.64
C ALA A 376 -15.19 4.95 0.08
N GLU A 377 -14.81 4.30 -1.02
CA GLU A 377 -15.56 3.18 -1.58
C GLU A 377 -15.71 2.03 -0.58
N GLU A 378 -14.62 1.58 0.03
CA GLU A 378 -14.63 0.48 1.01
C GLU A 378 -15.56 0.78 2.20
N ARG A 379 -15.63 2.04 2.62
CA ARG A 379 -16.47 2.49 3.75
C ARG A 379 -17.88 2.88 3.34
N GLY A 380 -18.23 2.84 2.05
CA GLY A 380 -19.52 3.31 1.55
C GLY A 380 -19.74 4.82 1.78
N ILE A 381 -18.66 5.61 1.69
CA ILE A 381 -18.70 7.06 1.78
C ILE A 381 -18.87 7.63 0.37
N PHE A 382 -19.91 8.44 0.19
CA PHE A 382 -20.30 9.02 -1.09
C PHE A 382 -20.15 10.55 -1.04
N GLN A 383 -20.34 11.22 -2.18
CA GLN A 383 -20.21 12.68 -2.25
C GLN A 383 -21.12 13.42 -1.24
N ASN A 384 -22.35 12.94 -1.03
CA ASN A 384 -23.31 13.52 -0.07
C ASN A 384 -23.00 13.18 1.40
N THR A 385 -22.18 12.18 1.66
CA THR A 385 -21.70 11.78 3.00
C THR A 385 -20.21 12.05 3.17
N SER A 386 -19.62 12.91 2.34
CA SER A 386 -18.17 13.19 2.34
C SER A 386 -17.62 13.67 3.68
N ASN A 387 -18.45 14.25 4.54
CA ASN A 387 -18.07 14.64 5.91
C ASN A 387 -17.76 13.44 6.82
N ASP A 388 -18.12 12.22 6.44
CA ASP A 388 -17.79 10.99 7.18
C ASP A 388 -16.35 10.53 6.90
N MET A 389 -15.64 11.15 5.94
CA MET A 389 -14.22 10.93 5.76
C MET A 389 -13.44 11.39 7.00
N PRO A 390 -12.53 10.56 7.54
CA PRO A 390 -11.72 10.96 8.67
C PRO A 390 -10.85 12.16 8.30
N GLN A 391 -10.75 13.13 9.20
CA GLN A 391 -9.81 14.24 9.05
C GLN A 391 -8.39 13.75 9.35
N VAL A 392 -7.51 13.97 8.39
CA VAL A 392 -6.11 13.52 8.42
C VAL A 392 -5.24 14.75 8.25
N GLN A 393 -4.35 15.02 9.21
CA GLN A 393 -3.47 16.19 9.19
C GLN A 393 -2.03 15.78 8.82
N LEU A 394 -1.82 15.25 7.62
CA LEU A 394 -0.50 14.75 7.19
C LEU A 394 0.41 15.80 6.55
N PHE A 395 -0.17 16.83 5.92
CA PHE A 395 0.55 17.76 5.04
C PHE A 395 0.40 19.20 5.44
#